data_AF-A0A0W0CGX6-F1
#
_entry.id   AF-A0A0W0CGX6-F1
#
_cell.length_a   1.000
_cell.length_b   1.000
_cell.length_c   1.000
_cell.angle_alpha   90.00
_cell.angle_beta   90.00
_cell.angle_gamma   90.00
#
_symmetry.space_group_name_H-M   'P 1'
#
loop_
_entity.id
_entity.type
_entity.pdbx_description
1 polymer ?
#
loop_
_entity_poly.entity_id
_entity_poly.type
_entity_poly.pdbx_seq_one_letter_code
_entity_poly.pdbx_strand_id
1 'polypeptide(L)'
;MDARNLSDEELKRKVEELKENNEVIGLALQRSRLSVKRLKLEYGVLLERLEARADMDPDVGTFNPLPSLENFQKELMSTPLKKPKTRKQKLKERDPNMPKRPTNAYLLFCEMNKEKIKEGGSVDVTKDLTESWKNLSEQERKPYYRLYNEDRERYQAEMEAYNKKSKTEDAGKEDSMSKNSSKQEDSDQTSNEVEN
;
A
#
# COMPACT_ATOMS: atom_id res chain seq x y z
N MET A 1 -39.17 -22.49 -16.63
CA MET A 1 -39.87 -22.09 -15.40
C MET A 1 -39.23 -22.92 -14.29
N ASP A 2 -38.06 -22.55 -13.79
CA ASP A 2 -37.37 -23.43 -12.83
C ASP A 2 -36.68 -22.59 -11.76
N ALA A 3 -37.52 -21.92 -10.97
CA ALA A 3 -37.13 -21.57 -9.62
C ALA A 3 -36.95 -22.90 -8.88
N ARG A 4 -35.71 -23.38 -8.84
CA ARG A 4 -35.32 -24.56 -8.08
C ARG A 4 -35.76 -24.31 -6.64
N ASN A 5 -36.86 -24.94 -6.23
CA ASN A 5 -37.24 -25.01 -4.83
C ASN A 5 -36.09 -25.75 -4.13
N LEU A 6 -35.24 -24.99 -3.43
CA LEU A 6 -34.26 -25.58 -2.53
C LEU A 6 -35.03 -26.45 -1.55
N SER A 7 -34.49 -27.64 -1.28
CA SER A 7 -35.13 -28.51 -0.29
C SER A 7 -35.12 -27.82 1.08
N ASP A 8 -36.11 -28.11 1.91
CA ASP A 8 -36.20 -27.54 3.26
C ASP A 8 -34.91 -27.77 4.08
N GLU A 9 -34.20 -28.87 3.83
CA GLU A 9 -32.90 -29.16 4.46
C GLU A 9 -31.78 -28.23 3.98
N GLU A 10 -31.75 -27.87 2.70
CA GLU A 10 -30.79 -26.90 2.18
C GLU A 10 -31.06 -25.49 2.72
N LEU A 11 -32.33 -25.12 2.88
CA LEU A 11 -32.73 -23.85 3.50
C LEU A 11 -32.33 -23.81 4.97
N LYS A 12 -32.57 -24.87 5.75
CA LYS A 12 -32.12 -24.97 7.15
C LYS A 12 -30.61 -24.85 7.26
N ARG A 13 -29.86 -25.56 6.41
CA ARG A 13 -28.40 -25.50 6.38
C ARG A 13 -27.90 -24.08 6.09
N LYS A 14 -28.53 -23.39 5.15
CA LYS A 14 -28.17 -22.02 4.78
C LYS A 14 -28.50 -21.01 5.88
N VAL A 15 -29.60 -21.21 6.61
CA VAL A 15 -29.94 -20.41 7.78
C VAL A 15 -28.90 -20.60 8.88
N GLU A 16 -28.44 -21.83 9.11
CA GLU A 16 -27.42 -22.10 10.13
C GLU A 16 -26.07 -21.50 9.76
N GLU A 17 -25.65 -21.66 8.52
CA GLU A 17 -24.43 -21.02 7.98
C GLU A 17 -24.49 -19.49 8.10
N LEU A 18 -25.65 -18.87 7.86
CA LEU A 18 -25.84 -17.44 8.04
C LEU A 18 -25.75 -17.00 9.51
N LYS A 19 -26.23 -17.82 10.45
CA LYS A 19 -26.09 -17.53 11.89
C LYS A 19 -24.63 -17.59 12.32
N GLU A 20 -23.91 -18.64 11.92
CA GLU A 20 -22.47 -18.79 12.22
C GLU A 20 -21.66 -17.62 11.64
N ASN A 21 -21.93 -17.24 10.39
CA ASN A 21 -21.29 -16.10 9.76
C ASN A 21 -21.58 -14.78 10.50
N ASN A 22 -22.83 -14.58 10.95
CA ASN A 22 -23.20 -13.39 11.72
C ASN A 22 -22.50 -13.36 13.09
N GLU A 23 -22.31 -14.52 13.75
CA GLU A 23 -21.58 -14.61 15.01
C GLU A 23 -20.11 -14.24 14.83
N VAL A 24 -19.45 -14.78 13.78
CA VAL A 24 -18.06 -14.46 13.44
C VAL A 24 -17.88 -12.96 13.16
N ILE A 25 -18.80 -12.35 12.41
CA ILE A 25 -18.79 -10.90 12.14
C ILE A 25 -18.96 -10.10 13.45
N GLY A 26 -19.86 -10.57 14.33
CA GLY A 26 -20.05 -9.98 15.65
C GLY A 26 -18.76 -9.96 16.48
N LEU A 27 -18.03 -11.07 16.52
CA LEU A 27 -16.76 -11.18 17.21
C LEU A 27 -15.67 -10.28 16.59
N ALA A 28 -15.60 -10.19 15.26
CA ALA A 28 -14.67 -9.31 14.57
C ALA A 28 -14.92 -7.82 14.89
N LEU A 29 -16.20 -7.41 14.96
CA LEU A 29 -16.59 -6.06 15.36
C LEU A 29 -16.20 -5.75 16.81
N GLN A 30 -16.37 -6.69 17.74
CA GLN A 30 -15.95 -6.52 19.14
C GLN A 30 -14.43 -6.35 19.25
N ARG A 31 -13.66 -7.18 18.54
CA ARG A 31 -12.18 -7.07 18.49
C ARG A 31 -11.74 -5.71 17.95
N SER A 32 -12.37 -5.24 16.86
CA SER A 32 -12.10 -3.92 16.28
C SER A 32 -12.39 -2.79 17.27
N ARG A 33 -13.53 -2.83 17.97
CA ARG A 33 -13.88 -1.85 19.01
C ARG A 33 -12.85 -1.81 20.14
N LEU A 34 -12.38 -2.96 20.60
CA LEU A 34 -11.34 -3.04 21.63
C LEU A 34 -10.00 -2.48 21.13
N SER A 35 -9.61 -2.78 19.90
CA SER A 35 -8.41 -2.21 19.28
C SER A 35 -8.46 -0.69 19.22
N VAL A 36 -9.61 -0.11 18.83
CA VAL A 36 -9.79 1.35 18.79
C VAL A 36 -9.70 1.95 20.19
N LYS A 37 -10.31 1.31 21.21
CA LYS A 37 -10.20 1.76 22.61
C LYS A 37 -8.75 1.76 23.08
N ARG A 38 -7.99 0.70 22.77
CA ARG A 38 -6.56 0.60 23.10
C ARG A 38 -5.75 1.72 22.45
N LEU A 39 -5.91 1.94 21.14
CA LEU A 39 -5.20 3.00 20.42
C LEU A 39 -5.50 4.40 20.97
N LYS A 40 -6.74 4.65 21.42
CA LYS A 40 -7.10 5.90 22.09
C LYS A 40 -6.37 6.10 23.42
N LEU A 41 -6.17 5.03 24.20
CA LEU A 41 -5.39 5.09 25.44
C LEU A 41 -3.91 5.33 25.16
N GLU A 42 -3.32 4.61 24.19
CA GLU A 42 -1.93 4.82 23.77
C GLU A 42 -1.69 6.25 23.28
N TYR A 43 -2.65 6.81 22.54
CA TYR A 43 -2.62 8.21 22.12
C TYR A 43 -2.63 9.18 23.31
N GLY A 44 -3.46 8.92 24.33
CA GLY A 44 -3.50 9.71 25.56
C GLY A 44 -2.15 9.72 26.30
N VAL A 45 -1.54 8.55 26.47
CA VAL A 45 -0.22 8.41 27.13
C VAL A 45 0.88 9.13 26.34
N LEU A 46 0.83 9.05 25.01
CA LEU A 46 1.80 9.75 24.16
C LEU A 46 1.65 11.27 24.29
N LEU A 47 0.42 11.77 24.38
CA LEU A 47 0.13 13.19 24.55
C LEU A 47 0.65 13.71 25.89
N GLU A 48 0.39 12.99 26.98
CA GLU A 48 0.89 13.31 28.32
C GLU A 48 2.43 13.34 28.36
N ARG A 49 3.09 12.39 27.68
CA ARG A 49 4.56 12.37 27.57
C ARG A 49 5.12 13.56 26.77
N LEU A 50 4.39 14.03 25.76
CA LEU A 50 4.78 15.20 24.97
C LEU A 50 4.60 16.49 25.77
N GLU A 51 3.51 16.58 26.54
CA GLU A 51 3.23 17.70 27.44
C GLU A 51 4.30 17.82 28.53
N ALA A 52 4.66 16.71 29.20
CA ALA A 52 5.73 16.68 30.20
C ALA A 52 7.13 17.03 29.63
N ARG A 53 7.33 16.90 28.31
CA ARG A 53 8.58 17.30 27.64
C ARG A 53 8.60 18.79 27.31
N ALA A 54 7.44 19.40 27.09
CA ALA A 54 7.31 20.84 26.87
C ALA A 54 7.61 21.63 28.15
N ASP A 55 7.40 21.03 29.34
CA ASP A 55 7.69 21.66 30.64
C ASP A 55 9.19 21.70 30.99
N MET A 56 10.05 20.96 30.27
CA MET A 56 11.48 20.77 30.62
C MET A 56 12.45 21.74 29.94
N ASP A 57 12.05 22.53 28.93
CA ASP A 57 12.93 23.54 28.31
C ASP A 57 12.13 24.60 27.52
N PRO A 58 11.92 25.81 28.06
CA PRO A 58 11.11 26.84 27.41
C PRO A 58 11.74 27.51 26.17
N ASP A 59 13.02 27.28 25.86
CA ASP A 59 13.76 28.07 24.86
C ASP A 59 14.38 27.25 23.70
N VAL A 60 14.06 25.96 23.55
CA VAL A 60 14.47 25.17 22.38
C VAL A 60 13.25 24.90 21.50
N GLY A 61 12.75 25.91 20.77
CA GLY A 61 11.63 25.64 19.87
C GLY A 61 11.07 26.76 18.98
N THR A 62 11.48 28.02 19.10
CA THR A 62 10.89 29.12 18.30
C THR A 62 11.42 29.24 16.87
N PHE A 63 12.20 28.28 16.37
CA PHE A 63 12.60 28.31 14.95
C PHE A 63 11.48 27.95 13.97
N ASN A 64 10.34 27.42 14.45
CA ASN A 64 9.09 27.33 13.68
C ASN A 64 7.95 27.05 14.68
N PRO A 65 7.27 28.09 15.21
CA PRO A 65 6.18 27.87 16.15
C PRO A 65 5.07 27.07 15.47
N LEU A 66 4.61 26.01 16.14
CA LEU A 66 3.42 25.29 15.69
C LEU A 66 2.25 26.30 15.56
N PRO A 67 1.44 26.20 14.49
CA PRO A 67 0.31 27.10 14.32
C PRO A 67 -0.64 27.00 15.51
N SER A 68 -1.05 28.15 16.06
CA SER A 68 -2.03 28.21 17.15
C SER A 68 -3.35 27.58 16.72
N LEU A 69 -4.14 27.07 17.67
CA LEU A 69 -5.45 26.49 17.37
C LEU A 69 -6.35 27.49 16.63
N GLU A 70 -6.26 28.77 16.97
CA GLU A 70 -6.95 29.87 16.29
C GLU A 70 -6.50 30.00 14.83
N ASN A 71 -5.19 29.97 14.57
CA ASN A 71 -4.62 30.03 13.23
C ASN A 71 -5.00 28.79 12.40
N PHE A 72 -4.97 27.60 13.02
CA PHE A 72 -5.33 26.35 12.39
C PHE A 72 -6.83 26.29 12.06
N GLN A 73 -7.69 26.77 12.96
CA GLN A 73 -9.13 26.91 12.74
C GLN A 73 -9.41 27.92 11.63
N LYS A 74 -8.72 29.05 11.61
CA LYS A 74 -8.82 30.04 10.54
C LYS A 74 -8.40 29.47 9.18
N GLU A 75 -7.33 28.69 9.14
CA GLU A 75 -6.82 28.02 7.94
C GLU A 75 -7.74 26.90 7.43
N LEU A 76 -8.30 26.09 8.34
CA LEU A 76 -9.34 25.08 8.02
C LEU A 76 -10.61 25.70 7.43
N MET A 77 -10.94 26.92 7.87
CA MET A 77 -12.12 27.65 7.40
C MET A 77 -11.85 28.44 6.12
N SER A 78 -10.61 28.90 5.88
CA SER A 78 -10.24 29.68 4.70
C SER A 78 -9.77 28.83 3.52
N THR A 79 -9.21 27.64 3.76
CA THR A 79 -8.73 26.75 2.70
C THR A 79 -9.82 25.76 2.27
N PRO A 80 -10.19 25.69 0.98
CA PRO A 80 -11.15 24.71 0.53
C PRO A 80 -10.53 23.31 0.62
N LEU A 81 -11.16 22.43 1.42
CA LEU A 81 -10.79 21.02 1.56
C LEU A 81 -10.60 20.36 0.18
N LYS A 82 -9.35 19.98 -0.15
CA LYS A 82 -9.01 19.31 -1.41
C LYS A 82 -9.64 17.91 -1.40
N LYS A 83 -10.75 17.75 -2.11
CA LYS A 83 -11.47 16.47 -2.22
C LYS A 83 -10.50 15.33 -2.61
N PRO A 84 -10.64 14.13 -2.03
CA PRO A 84 -9.79 13.01 -2.42
C PRO A 84 -9.96 12.74 -3.92
N LYS A 85 -8.87 12.91 -4.67
CA LYS A 85 -8.87 12.69 -6.12
C LYS A 85 -9.23 11.25 -6.41
N THR A 86 -10.21 11.07 -7.30
CA THR A 86 -10.59 9.75 -7.80
C THR A 86 -9.39 9.09 -8.50
N ARG A 87 -9.34 7.74 -8.56
CA ARG A 87 -8.27 7.01 -9.29
C ARG A 87 -8.05 7.59 -10.70
N LYS A 88 -9.13 7.93 -11.41
CA LYS A 88 -9.08 8.53 -12.76
C LYS A 88 -8.38 9.90 -12.79
N GLN A 89 -8.49 10.71 -11.75
CA GLN A 89 -7.81 12.01 -11.65
C GLN A 89 -6.33 11.85 -11.31
N LYS A 90 -5.96 10.90 -10.44
CA LYS A 90 -4.55 10.61 -10.13
C LYS A 90 -3.75 10.11 -11.35
N LEU A 91 -4.40 9.35 -12.24
CA LEU A 91 -3.76 8.91 -13.49
C LEU A 91 -3.53 10.06 -14.48
N LYS A 92 -4.39 11.08 -14.49
CA LYS A 92 -4.27 12.26 -15.38
C LYS A 92 -3.21 13.26 -14.94
N GLU A 93 -2.84 13.23 -13.67
CA GLU A 93 -1.87 14.15 -13.07
C GLU A 93 -0.45 13.59 -13.07
N ARG A 94 -0.27 12.35 -13.54
CA ARG A 94 1.05 11.79 -13.76
C ARG A 94 1.64 12.41 -15.02
N ASP A 95 2.81 13.03 -14.90
CA ASP A 95 3.49 13.65 -16.04
C ASP A 95 3.62 12.67 -17.21
N PRO A 96 3.23 13.04 -18.44
CA PRO A 96 3.34 12.18 -19.62
C PRO A 96 4.79 11.75 -19.90
N ASN A 97 5.75 12.58 -19.50
CA ASN A 97 7.18 12.36 -19.73
C ASN A 97 7.85 11.58 -18.58
N MET A 98 7.16 11.30 -17.48
CA MET A 98 7.76 10.56 -16.36
C MET A 98 7.91 9.08 -16.72
N PRO A 99 9.13 8.53 -16.68
CA PRO A 99 9.40 7.12 -16.97
C PRO A 99 8.47 6.17 -16.22
N LYS A 100 8.12 5.04 -16.85
CA LYS A 100 7.21 4.06 -16.24
C LYS A 100 7.99 3.22 -15.23
N ARG A 101 7.39 2.98 -14.05
CA ARG A 101 8.04 2.19 -12.99
C ARG A 101 8.26 0.75 -13.47
N PRO A 102 9.36 0.10 -13.06
CA PRO A 102 9.65 -1.24 -13.51
C PRO A 102 8.63 -2.25 -12.99
N THR A 103 8.34 -3.26 -13.80
CA THR A 103 7.37 -4.31 -13.48
C THR A 103 8.05 -5.38 -12.63
N ASN A 104 7.52 -5.66 -11.44
CA ASN A 104 8.08 -6.67 -10.52
C ASN A 104 8.21 -8.07 -11.18
N ALA A 105 9.18 -8.87 -10.76
CA ALA A 105 9.44 -10.24 -11.24
C ALA A 105 8.18 -11.13 -11.26
N TYR A 106 7.35 -11.08 -10.21
CA TYR A 106 6.07 -11.81 -10.19
C TYR A 106 5.10 -11.35 -11.28
N LEU A 107 5.01 -10.04 -11.52
CA LEU A 107 4.12 -9.50 -12.55
C LEU A 107 4.60 -9.86 -13.96
N LEU A 108 5.92 -9.92 -14.18
CA LEU A 108 6.52 -10.44 -15.41
C LEU A 108 6.15 -11.91 -15.63
N PHE A 109 6.25 -12.74 -14.57
CA PHE A 109 5.79 -14.13 -14.61
C PHE A 109 4.30 -14.23 -14.95
N CYS A 110 3.46 -13.40 -14.34
CA CYS A 110 2.04 -13.34 -14.64
C CYS A 110 1.78 -12.98 -16.10
N GLU A 111 2.46 -11.97 -16.64
CA GLU A 111 2.26 -11.57 -18.04
C GLU A 111 2.61 -12.69 -19.02
N MET A 112 3.71 -13.41 -18.77
CA MET A 112 4.16 -14.52 -19.63
C MET A 112 3.34 -15.80 -19.53
N ASN A 113 2.70 -16.06 -18.37
CA ASN A 113 1.99 -17.33 -18.12
C ASN A 113 0.47 -17.20 -18.04
N LYS A 114 -0.06 -15.97 -17.92
CA LYS A 114 -1.52 -15.72 -17.87
C LYS A 114 -2.22 -16.23 -19.12
N GLU A 115 -1.64 -16.07 -20.31
CA GLU A 115 -2.26 -16.57 -21.54
C GLU A 115 -2.31 -18.10 -21.56
N LYS A 116 -1.21 -18.76 -21.18
CA LYS A 116 -1.15 -20.22 -21.07
C LYS A 116 -2.19 -20.78 -20.08
N ILE A 117 -2.33 -20.16 -18.91
CA ILE A 117 -3.29 -20.60 -17.88
C ILE A 117 -4.74 -20.29 -18.30
N LYS A 118 -4.95 -19.17 -19.00
CA LYS A 118 -6.28 -18.81 -19.54
C LYS A 118 -6.71 -19.76 -20.66
N GLU A 119 -5.81 -20.16 -21.54
CA GLU A 119 -6.08 -21.15 -22.60
C GLU A 119 -6.34 -22.54 -22.02
N GLY A 120 -5.74 -22.87 -20.87
CA GLY A 120 -6.03 -24.09 -20.10
C GLY A 120 -7.43 -24.14 -19.47
N GLY A 121 -8.27 -23.13 -19.65
CA GLY A 121 -9.66 -23.12 -19.18
C GLY A 121 -9.82 -22.83 -17.68
N SER A 122 -8.79 -22.26 -17.04
CA SER A 122 -8.87 -21.92 -15.61
C SER A 122 -9.99 -20.92 -15.32
N VAL A 123 -10.80 -21.25 -14.31
CA VAL A 123 -11.89 -20.38 -13.80
C VAL A 123 -11.32 -19.19 -13.01
N ASP A 124 -10.15 -19.35 -12.41
CA ASP A 124 -9.49 -18.31 -11.59
C ASP A 124 -7.99 -18.22 -11.88
N VAL A 125 -7.68 -17.70 -13.07
CA VAL A 125 -6.31 -17.51 -13.59
C VAL A 125 -5.37 -16.83 -12.58
N THR A 126 -5.91 -15.94 -11.73
CA THR A 126 -5.11 -15.18 -10.76
C THR A 126 -4.63 -16.05 -9.60
N LYS A 127 -5.47 -16.97 -9.12
CA LYS A 127 -5.09 -17.92 -8.06
C LYS A 127 -4.05 -18.90 -8.57
N ASP A 128 -4.28 -19.48 -9.74
CA ASP A 128 -3.37 -20.45 -10.34
C ASP A 128 -1.98 -19.85 -10.62
N LEU A 129 -1.93 -18.59 -11.06
CA LEU A 129 -0.67 -17.83 -11.20
C LEU A 129 0.05 -17.65 -9.87
N THR A 130 -0.69 -17.34 -8.81
CA THR A 130 -0.11 -17.14 -7.48
C THR A 130 0.46 -18.45 -6.92
N GLU A 131 -0.26 -19.55 -7.09
CA GLU A 131 0.19 -20.89 -6.69
C GLU A 131 1.38 -21.37 -7.51
N SER A 132 1.32 -21.19 -8.84
CA SER A 132 2.42 -21.53 -9.73
C SER A 132 3.70 -20.78 -9.35
N TRP A 133 3.61 -19.48 -9.07
CA TRP A 133 4.77 -18.71 -8.61
C TRP A 133 5.36 -19.23 -7.31
N LYS A 134 4.52 -19.57 -6.33
CA LYS A 134 4.95 -20.15 -5.04
C LYS A 134 5.63 -21.51 -5.20
N ASN A 135 5.18 -22.31 -6.16
CA ASN A 135 5.73 -23.63 -6.43
C ASN A 135 7.00 -23.61 -7.30
N LEU A 136 7.31 -22.51 -7.99
CA LEU A 136 8.57 -22.38 -8.74
C LEU A 136 9.78 -22.43 -7.82
N SER A 137 10.81 -23.16 -8.27
CA SER A 137 12.12 -23.18 -7.63
C SER A 137 12.86 -21.85 -7.81
N GLU A 138 13.84 -21.57 -6.96
CA GLU A 138 14.67 -20.37 -7.08
C GLU A 138 15.39 -20.26 -8.43
N GLN A 139 15.77 -21.41 -9.02
CA GLN A 139 16.41 -21.47 -10.32
C GLN A 139 15.48 -21.01 -11.45
N GLU A 140 14.20 -21.40 -11.38
CA GLU A 140 13.19 -21.00 -12.36
C GLU A 140 12.70 -19.57 -12.13
N ARG A 141 12.76 -19.06 -10.90
CA ARG A 141 12.48 -17.65 -10.59
C ARG A 141 13.60 -16.71 -11.05
N LYS A 142 14.85 -17.18 -11.04
CA LYS A 142 16.06 -16.41 -11.40
C LYS A 142 15.95 -15.62 -12.71
N PRO A 143 15.49 -16.16 -13.85
CA PRO A 143 15.34 -15.39 -15.10
C PRO A 143 14.40 -14.19 -14.93
N TYR A 144 13.29 -14.34 -14.21
CA TYR A 144 12.34 -13.24 -13.95
C TYR A 144 12.96 -12.15 -13.08
N TYR A 145 13.75 -12.52 -12.08
CA TYR A 145 14.52 -11.56 -11.28
C TYR A 145 15.61 -10.86 -12.08
N ARG A 146 16.24 -11.52 -13.05
CA ARG A 146 17.24 -10.89 -13.92
C ARG A 146 16.59 -9.86 -14.84
N LEU A 147 15.47 -10.21 -15.45
CA LEU A 147 14.69 -9.29 -16.27
C LEU A 147 14.19 -8.09 -15.47
N TYR A 148 13.74 -8.30 -14.22
CA TYR A 148 13.37 -7.22 -13.32
C TYR A 148 14.55 -6.27 -13.00
N ASN A 149 15.74 -6.82 -12.74
CA ASN A 149 16.92 -6.01 -12.43
C ASN A 149 17.36 -5.16 -13.62
N GLU A 150 17.33 -5.73 -14.83
CA GLU A 150 17.61 -4.99 -16.07
C GLU A 150 16.59 -3.85 -16.28
N ASP A 151 15.30 -4.14 -16.10
CA ASP A 151 14.22 -3.15 -16.21
C ASP A 151 14.36 -2.03 -15.16
N ARG A 152 14.83 -2.38 -13.96
CA ARG A 152 15.11 -1.44 -12.86
C ARG A 152 16.29 -0.52 -13.19
N GLU A 153 17.36 -1.05 -13.78
CA GLU A 153 18.52 -0.26 -14.23
C GLU A 153 18.12 0.70 -15.35
N ARG A 154 17.34 0.24 -16.34
CA ARG A 154 16.78 1.11 -17.38
C ARG A 154 15.96 2.25 -16.77
N TYR A 155 15.03 1.93 -15.87
CA TYR A 155 14.20 2.93 -15.20
C TYR A 155 15.03 3.95 -14.42
N GLN A 156 16.07 3.50 -13.72
CA GLN A 156 16.96 4.38 -12.98
C GLN A 156 17.67 5.37 -13.91
N ALA A 157 18.23 4.89 -15.03
CA ALA A 157 18.87 5.75 -16.02
C ALA A 157 17.88 6.75 -16.66
N GLU A 158 16.68 6.30 -17.02
CA GLU A 158 15.62 7.16 -17.57
C GLU A 158 15.14 8.21 -16.55
N MET A 159 14.99 7.84 -15.28
CA MET A 159 14.62 8.76 -14.20
C MET A 159 15.69 9.80 -13.92
N GLU A 160 16.97 9.43 -14.00
CA GLU A 160 18.08 10.38 -13.89
C GLU A 160 18.08 11.37 -15.05
N ALA A 161 17.82 10.91 -16.28
CA ALA A 161 17.67 11.78 -17.44
C ALA A 161 16.43 12.69 -17.30
N TYR A 162 15.30 12.15 -16.83
CA TYR A 162 14.08 12.92 -16.56
C TYR A 162 14.32 14.01 -15.52
N ASN A 163 14.97 13.68 -14.40
CA ASN A 163 15.29 14.65 -13.34
C ASN A 163 16.29 15.71 -13.79
N LYS A 164 17.24 15.37 -14.68
CA LYS A 164 18.14 16.35 -15.29
C LYS A 164 17.38 17.28 -16.24
N LYS A 165 16.47 16.73 -17.04
CA LYS A 165 15.67 17.50 -18.00
C LYS A 165 14.63 18.39 -17.33
N SER A 166 13.98 17.91 -16.27
CA SER A 166 13.08 18.72 -15.46
C SER A 166 13.84 19.88 -14.80
N LYS A 167 15.05 19.65 -14.26
CA LYS A 167 15.89 20.73 -13.71
C LYS A 167 16.31 21.78 -14.74
N THR A 168 16.50 21.40 -16.01
CA THR A 168 16.83 22.38 -17.07
C THR A 168 15.62 23.15 -17.58
N GLU A 169 14.43 22.55 -17.53
CA GLU A 169 13.16 23.21 -17.87
C GLU A 169 12.61 24.05 -16.70
N ASP A 170 13.05 23.77 -15.47
CA ASP A 170 12.61 24.39 -14.22
C ASP A 170 13.49 25.56 -13.72
N ALA A 171 14.44 26.06 -14.54
CA ALA A 171 15.06 27.38 -14.29
C ALA A 171 14.07 28.56 -14.48
N GLY A 172 12.77 28.27 -14.63
CA GLY A 172 11.70 29.24 -14.73
C GLY A 172 10.61 29.16 -13.65
N LYS A 173 10.54 28.11 -12.79
CA LYS A 173 9.47 27.99 -11.77
C LYS A 173 9.89 27.19 -10.52
N GLU A 174 10.69 27.80 -9.67
CA GLU A 174 10.84 27.36 -8.27
C GLU A 174 9.46 27.16 -7.61
N ASP A 175 9.15 25.95 -7.15
CA ASP A 175 9.27 25.59 -5.71
C ASP A 175 8.60 24.25 -5.37
N SER A 176 9.25 23.52 -4.46
CA SER A 176 8.75 22.46 -3.57
C SER A 176 8.65 21.00 -4.07
N MET A 177 9.77 20.28 -4.04
CA MET A 177 9.74 18.86 -3.65
C MET A 177 10.95 18.52 -2.77
N SER A 178 10.82 18.81 -1.46
CA SER A 178 11.79 18.38 -0.47
C SER A 178 11.73 16.86 -0.31
N LYS A 179 12.92 16.25 -0.43
CA LYS A 179 13.25 14.86 -0.15
C LYS A 179 12.74 14.41 1.22
N ASN A 180 12.27 13.17 1.30
CA ASN A 180 12.78 12.32 2.36
C ASN A 180 13.02 10.89 1.84
N SER A 181 14.29 10.60 1.60
CA SER A 181 14.82 9.25 1.45
C SER A 181 15.18 8.74 2.84
N SER A 182 14.51 7.70 3.30
CA SER A 182 15.02 6.85 4.37
C SER A 182 15.00 5.41 3.87
N LYS A 183 16.09 5.04 3.20
CA LYS A 183 16.89 3.85 3.48
C LYS A 183 16.14 2.69 4.18
N GLN A 184 15.79 1.66 3.41
CA GLN A 184 15.73 0.29 3.91
C GLN A 184 16.83 -0.48 3.16
N GLU A 185 17.96 -0.65 3.84
CA GLU A 185 18.85 -1.78 3.61
C GLU A 185 18.04 -3.02 4.00
N ASP A 186 17.71 -3.87 3.04
CA ASP A 186 17.26 -5.23 3.33
C ASP A 186 18.47 -6.13 3.11
N SER A 187 19.11 -6.48 4.22
CA SER A 187 20.10 -7.54 4.28
C SER A 187 19.36 -8.88 4.17
N ASP A 188 19.27 -9.41 2.96
CA ASP A 188 18.87 -10.79 2.73
C ASP A 188 20.00 -11.71 3.23
N GLN A 189 19.99 -12.05 4.52
CA GLN A 189 20.69 -13.21 5.05
C GLN A 189 19.70 -14.37 5.13
N THR A 190 19.71 -15.19 4.09
CA THR A 190 19.28 -16.57 4.16
C THR A 190 20.15 -17.32 5.18
N SER A 191 19.56 -17.92 6.21
CA SER A 191 20.13 -19.09 6.88
C SER A 191 19.02 -19.94 7.49
N ASN A 192 19.05 -21.19 7.05
CA ASN A 192 18.27 -22.32 7.54
C ASN A 192 18.44 -22.51 9.05
N GLU A 193 17.34 -22.81 9.73
CA GLU A 193 17.35 -23.65 10.94
C GLU A 193 16.03 -24.44 10.96
N VAL A 194 16.10 -25.68 10.46
CA VAL A 194 15.21 -26.77 10.87
C VAL A 194 16.15 -27.79 11.50
N GLU A 195 16.17 -27.81 12.83
CA GLU A 195 16.82 -28.86 13.61
C GLU A 195 15.74 -29.55 14.46
N ASN A 196 15.56 -30.84 14.17
CA ASN A 196 14.73 -31.88 14.80
C ASN A 196 13.19 -31.77 14.76
#